data_AF-A0A7S0P1X9-F1
#
_entry.id   AF-A0A7S0P1X9-F1
#
_cell.length_a   1.000
_cell.length_b   1.000
_cell.length_c   1.000
_cell.angle_alpha   90.00
_cell.angle_beta   90.00
_cell.angle_gamma   90.00
#
_symmetry.space_group_name_H-M   'P 1'
#
loop_
_entity.id
_entity.type
_entity.pdbx_description
1 polymer ?
#
loop_
_entity_poly.entity_id
_entity_poly.type
_entity_poly.pdbx_seq_one_letter_code
_entity_poly.pdbx_strand_id
1 'polypeptide(L)'
;AEADALYRLKRIVHCGIELPILMQNENGPCPLLALCNVLLLRGAVRIHIDVAQVTFTDLITLIGDFMLEYNVLSDDARVMVNQRQNLTDGMALFPKLQRGLDVNVRFTAVDAFEFSEDLLIFDLLNVRLLHGWLVDPQDQVTSTAVGSLSYNQLVEKVIELNSLAAASPSPVGRRGSEAIAAAPPSASLGAAADEDEAAMLQEALKLSCELRRSDPRGADPFPSSRPVPPTSPPPSPPPSPPPR
;
A
#
# COMPACT_ATOMS: atom_id res chain seq x y z
N ALA A 1 -26.88 -16.51 -6.99
CA ALA A 1 -25.79 -16.67 -6.04
C ALA A 1 -24.50 -16.49 -6.82
N GLU A 2 -23.68 -15.51 -6.46
CA GLU A 2 -22.35 -15.37 -7.04
C GLU A 2 -21.53 -16.59 -6.60
N ALA A 3 -20.79 -17.20 -7.53
CA ALA A 3 -20.00 -18.39 -7.22
C ALA A 3 -18.86 -17.99 -6.28
N ASP A 4 -18.65 -18.78 -5.23
CA ASP A 4 -17.54 -18.58 -4.29
C ASP A 4 -16.20 -18.64 -5.03
N ALA A 5 -15.35 -17.64 -4.82
CA ALA A 5 -14.11 -17.49 -5.57
C ALA A 5 -13.11 -18.60 -5.21
N LEU A 6 -12.52 -19.23 -6.21
CA LEU A 6 -11.55 -20.32 -6.04
C LEU A 6 -10.11 -19.84 -6.21
N TYR A 7 -9.26 -20.17 -5.23
CA TYR A 7 -7.83 -19.84 -5.22
C TYR A 7 -7.00 -21.12 -5.33
N ARG A 8 -6.03 -21.11 -6.25
CA ARG A 8 -5.13 -22.24 -6.45
C ARG A 8 -4.02 -22.24 -5.41
N LEU A 9 -3.63 -23.43 -4.98
CA LEU A 9 -2.51 -23.62 -4.08
C LEU A 9 -1.27 -24.08 -4.86
N LYS A 10 -0.11 -23.60 -4.45
CA LYS A 10 1.20 -24.04 -4.92
C LYS A 10 1.97 -24.63 -3.76
N ARG A 11 2.42 -25.87 -3.90
CA ARG A 11 3.32 -26.50 -2.94
C ARG A 11 4.71 -25.90 -3.03
N ILE A 12 5.28 -25.59 -1.87
CA ILE A 12 6.66 -25.12 -1.73
C ILE A 12 7.31 -25.82 -0.55
N VAL A 13 8.65 -25.81 -0.52
CA VAL A 13 9.42 -26.19 0.66
C VAL A 13 9.93 -24.91 1.31
N HIS A 14 9.48 -24.63 2.54
CA HIS A 14 9.89 -23.47 3.32
C HIS A 14 10.47 -23.95 4.65
N CYS A 15 11.70 -23.55 4.97
CA CYS A 15 12.42 -23.98 6.18
C CYS A 15 12.46 -25.52 6.35
N GLY A 16 12.54 -26.27 5.25
CA GLY A 16 12.55 -27.74 5.26
C GLY A 16 11.18 -28.40 5.43
N ILE A 17 10.11 -27.62 5.52
CA ILE A 17 8.73 -28.10 5.65
C ILE A 17 8.01 -27.90 4.31
N GLU A 18 7.35 -28.94 3.82
CA GLU A 18 6.48 -28.83 2.64
C GLU A 18 5.13 -28.24 3.05
N LEU A 19 4.74 -27.12 2.42
CA LEU A 19 3.47 -26.44 2.71
C LEU A 19 2.89 -25.80 1.44
N PRO A 20 1.55 -25.64 1.37
CA PRO A 20 0.92 -24.91 0.28
C PRO A 20 0.93 -23.39 0.54
N ILE A 21 1.13 -22.60 -0.52
CA ILE A 21 0.85 -21.16 -0.55
C ILE A 21 -0.27 -20.86 -1.53
N LEU A 22 -1.02 -19.80 -1.27
CA LEU A 22 -2.08 -19.29 -2.13
C LEU A 22 -1.51 -18.51 -3.30
N MET A 23 -2.05 -18.80 -4.48
CA MET A 23 -1.74 -18.12 -5.72
C MET A 23 -2.86 -17.14 -6.06
N GLN A 24 -2.49 -15.96 -6.54
CA GLN A 24 -3.44 -14.93 -6.97
C GLN A 24 -3.85 -15.16 -8.43
N ASN A 25 -5.16 -15.05 -8.70
CA ASN A 25 -5.71 -14.94 -10.06
C ASN A 25 -5.68 -13.47 -10.52
N GLU A 26 -5.86 -13.20 -11.81
CA GLU A 26 -5.96 -11.82 -12.33
C GLU A 26 -7.07 -11.04 -11.59
N ASN A 27 -6.74 -9.89 -11.00
CA ASN A 27 -7.63 -9.08 -10.14
C ASN A 27 -8.13 -9.78 -8.85
N GLY A 28 -7.48 -10.84 -8.39
CA GLY A 28 -7.82 -11.51 -7.12
C GLY A 28 -7.52 -10.66 -5.87
N PRO A 29 -8.08 -11.03 -4.71
CA PRO A 29 -7.98 -10.26 -3.46
C PRO A 29 -6.59 -10.32 -2.84
N CYS A 30 -5.67 -9.51 -3.37
CA CYS A 30 -4.28 -9.45 -2.92
C CYS A 30 -4.13 -9.34 -1.39
N PRO A 31 -4.89 -8.48 -0.67
CA PRO A 31 -4.73 -8.34 0.78
C PRO A 31 -5.02 -9.62 1.55
N LEU A 32 -6.11 -10.33 1.22
CA LEU A 32 -6.47 -11.59 1.87
C LEU A 32 -5.40 -12.66 1.64
N LEU A 33 -4.98 -12.84 0.39
CA LEU A 33 -4.01 -13.88 0.03
C LEU A 33 -2.64 -13.60 0.67
N ALA A 34 -2.24 -12.32 0.75
CA ALA A 34 -1.00 -11.92 1.42
C ALA A 34 -1.04 -12.27 2.91
N LEU A 35 -2.13 -11.91 3.62
CA LEU A 35 -2.32 -12.24 5.03
C LEU A 35 -2.30 -13.75 5.27
N CYS A 36 -3.08 -14.53 4.53
CA CYS A 36 -3.09 -15.99 4.61
C CYS A 36 -1.69 -16.59 4.40
N ASN A 37 -0.98 -16.14 3.36
CA ASN A 37 0.35 -16.67 3.04
C ASN A 37 1.36 -16.39 4.15
N VAL A 38 1.30 -15.23 4.80
CA VAL A 38 2.13 -14.95 5.97
C VAL A 38 1.85 -15.95 7.10
N LEU A 39 0.58 -16.22 7.39
CA LEU A 39 0.19 -17.16 8.45
C LEU A 39 0.57 -18.61 8.11
N LEU A 40 0.42 -19.02 6.85
CA LEU A 40 0.83 -20.33 6.35
C LEU A 40 2.35 -20.53 6.47
N LEU A 41 3.13 -19.54 6.03
CA LEU A 41 4.60 -19.57 6.09
C LEU A 41 5.12 -19.60 7.54
N ARG A 42 4.42 -18.94 8.46
CA ARG A 42 4.72 -19.00 9.91
C ARG A 42 4.30 -20.32 10.56
N GLY A 43 3.50 -21.15 9.87
CA GLY A 43 2.88 -22.35 10.43
C GLY A 43 1.78 -22.06 11.46
N ALA A 44 1.29 -20.80 11.51
CA ALA A 44 0.24 -20.34 12.40
C ALA A 44 -1.15 -20.87 11.98
N VAL A 45 -1.35 -21.02 10.67
CA VAL A 45 -2.48 -21.74 10.09
C VAL A 45 -1.97 -22.84 9.16
N ARG A 46 -2.82 -23.83 8.86
CA ARG A 46 -2.43 -24.99 8.05
C ARG A 46 -3.52 -25.35 7.05
N ILE A 47 -3.10 -25.64 5.83
CA ILE A 47 -3.93 -26.27 4.79
C ILE A 47 -3.25 -27.58 4.41
N HIS A 48 -4.04 -28.64 4.25
CA HIS A 48 -3.52 -29.96 3.92
C HIS A 48 -2.84 -29.96 2.53
N ILE A 49 -1.73 -30.70 2.38
CA ILE A 49 -0.86 -30.64 1.20
C ILE A 49 -1.50 -31.19 -0.09
N ASP A 50 -2.50 -32.05 0.06
CA ASP A 50 -3.26 -32.63 -1.05
C ASP A 50 -4.36 -31.70 -1.58
N VAL A 51 -4.63 -30.59 -0.89
CA VAL A 51 -5.62 -29.60 -1.35
C VAL A 51 -5.02 -28.81 -2.51
N ALA A 52 -5.68 -28.84 -3.66
CA ALA A 52 -5.23 -28.11 -4.85
C ALA A 52 -5.82 -26.69 -4.94
N GLN A 53 -7.00 -26.48 -4.36
CA GLN A 53 -7.75 -25.22 -4.41
C GLN A 53 -8.56 -25.03 -3.13
N VAL A 54 -8.80 -23.78 -2.76
CA VAL A 54 -9.66 -23.38 -1.62
C VAL A 54 -10.59 -22.25 -2.04
N THR A 55 -11.74 -22.15 -1.38
CA THR A 55 -12.71 -21.10 -1.62
C THR A 55 -12.40 -19.84 -0.79
N PHE A 56 -13.06 -18.72 -1.08
CA PHE A 56 -12.99 -17.53 -0.23
C PHE A 56 -13.55 -17.83 1.15
N THR A 57 -14.66 -18.57 1.24
CA THR A 57 -15.25 -18.99 2.51
C THR A 57 -14.28 -19.81 3.36
N ASP A 58 -13.56 -20.76 2.74
CA ASP A 58 -12.55 -21.56 3.46
C ASP A 58 -11.45 -20.67 4.05
N LEU A 59 -11.00 -19.66 3.30
CA LEU A 59 -9.94 -18.74 3.74
C LEU A 59 -10.37 -17.83 4.89
N ILE A 60 -11.55 -17.21 4.80
CA ILE A 60 -12.04 -16.33 5.87
C ILE A 60 -12.37 -17.12 7.14
N THR A 61 -12.80 -18.38 7.00
CA THR A 61 -13.04 -19.27 8.15
C THR A 61 -11.70 -19.59 8.82
N LEU A 62 -10.70 -20.00 8.04
CA LEU A 62 -9.37 -20.32 8.56
C LEU A 62 -8.70 -19.14 9.28
N ILE A 63 -8.78 -17.93 8.69
CA ILE A 63 -8.25 -16.71 9.32
C ILE A 63 -9.08 -16.31 10.53
N GLY A 64 -10.41 -16.42 10.45
CA GLY A 64 -11.33 -16.09 11.54
C GLY A 64 -11.05 -16.94 12.78
N ASP A 65 -10.88 -18.24 12.60
CA ASP A 65 -10.54 -19.17 13.69
C ASP A 65 -9.19 -18.79 14.32
N PHE A 66 -8.16 -18.56 13.51
CA PHE A 66 -6.86 -18.08 14.00
C PHE A 66 -6.98 -16.76 14.77
N MET A 67 -7.76 -15.81 14.27
CA MET A 67 -7.94 -14.51 14.91
C MET A 67 -8.59 -14.64 16.29
N LEU A 68 -9.59 -15.52 16.44
CA LEU A 68 -10.24 -15.79 17.72
C LEU A 68 -9.31 -16.52 18.71
N GLU A 69 -8.50 -17.46 18.23
CA GLU A 69 -7.52 -18.18 19.04
C GLU A 69 -6.35 -17.29 19.51
N TYR A 70 -5.86 -16.42 18.62
CA TYR A 70 -4.70 -15.57 18.89
C TYR A 70 -5.03 -14.42 19.86
N ASN A 71 -6.22 -13.81 19.74
CA ASN A 71 -6.60 -12.63 20.52
C ASN A 71 -7.35 -13.02 21.80
N VAL A 72 -6.62 -13.58 22.77
CA VAL A 72 -7.18 -13.96 24.07
C VAL A 72 -7.73 -12.72 24.79
N LEU A 73 -8.99 -12.81 25.23
CA LEU A 73 -9.66 -11.75 25.96
C LEU A 73 -9.08 -11.59 27.37
N SER A 74 -8.90 -10.33 27.79
CA SER A 74 -8.49 -9.96 29.14
C SER A 74 -9.59 -10.26 30.17
N ASP A 75 -9.19 -10.58 31.40
CA ASP A 75 -10.12 -10.71 32.53
C ASP A 75 -10.71 -9.36 32.99
N ASP A 76 -10.04 -8.24 32.64
CA ASP A 76 -10.56 -6.90 32.92
C ASP A 76 -11.74 -6.58 31.98
N ALA A 77 -12.93 -6.39 32.58
CA ALA A 77 -14.16 -6.13 31.86
C ALA A 77 -14.08 -4.92 30.90
N ARG A 78 -13.34 -3.86 31.24
CA ARG A 78 -13.21 -2.68 30.35
C ARG A 78 -12.37 -3.00 29.14
N VAL A 79 -11.26 -3.70 29.34
CA VAL A 79 -10.34 -4.12 28.27
C VAL A 79 -11.02 -5.16 27.38
N MET A 80 -11.73 -6.11 27.98
CA MET A 80 -12.47 -7.16 27.29
C MET A 80 -13.50 -6.60 26.32
N VAL A 81 -14.26 -5.56 26.71
CA VAL A 81 -15.25 -4.92 25.83
C VAL A 81 -14.57 -4.34 24.59
N ASN A 82 -13.44 -3.65 24.76
CA ASN A 82 -12.68 -3.09 23.64
C ASN A 82 -12.12 -4.19 22.72
N GLN A 83 -11.56 -5.27 23.29
CA GLN A 83 -11.04 -6.39 22.50
C GLN A 83 -12.13 -7.12 21.73
N ARG A 84 -13.32 -7.31 22.32
CA ARG A 84 -14.48 -7.89 21.62
C ARG A 84 -14.94 -7.01 20.48
N GLN A 85 -14.96 -5.69 20.68
CA GLN A 85 -15.31 -4.75 19.62
C GLN A 85 -14.31 -4.84 18.47
N ASN A 86 -13.01 -4.80 18.77
CA ASN A 86 -11.95 -4.96 17.76
C ASN A 86 -12.10 -6.27 16.98
N LEU A 87 -12.38 -7.40 17.65
CA LEU A 87 -12.61 -8.68 16.96
C LEU A 87 -13.84 -8.64 16.05
N THR A 88 -14.92 -8.02 16.51
CA THR A 88 -16.15 -7.86 15.72
C THR A 88 -15.88 -7.02 14.48
N ASP A 89 -15.18 -5.89 14.63
CA ASP A 89 -14.83 -4.99 13.54
C ASP A 89 -13.86 -5.66 12.57
N GLY A 90 -12.87 -6.40 13.07
CA GLY A 90 -11.96 -7.21 12.27
C GLY A 90 -12.66 -8.25 11.40
N MET A 91 -13.63 -9.00 11.96
CA MET A 91 -14.43 -9.96 11.19
C MET A 91 -15.25 -9.26 10.09
N ALA A 92 -15.74 -8.05 10.35
CA ALA A 92 -16.50 -7.26 9.39
C ALA A 92 -15.66 -6.76 8.19
N LEU A 93 -14.32 -6.79 8.30
CA LEU A 93 -13.42 -6.42 7.21
C LEU A 93 -13.23 -7.52 6.16
N PHE A 94 -13.54 -8.80 6.45
CA PHE A 94 -13.30 -9.89 5.51
C PHE A 94 -13.92 -9.69 4.12
N PRO A 95 -15.18 -9.24 3.98
CA PRO A 95 -15.75 -8.95 2.67
C PRO A 95 -15.06 -7.80 1.93
N LYS A 96 -14.44 -6.85 2.65
CA LYS A 96 -13.66 -5.77 2.02
C LYS A 96 -12.36 -6.29 1.44
N LEU A 97 -11.66 -7.19 2.14
CA LEU A 97 -10.41 -7.79 1.65
C LEU A 97 -10.56 -8.47 0.29
N GLN A 98 -11.78 -8.89 -0.09
CA GLN A 98 -12.07 -9.43 -1.41
C GLN A 98 -11.89 -8.41 -2.54
N ARG A 99 -12.18 -7.13 -2.28
CA ARG A 99 -12.21 -6.05 -3.29
C ARG A 99 -10.99 -5.16 -3.23
N GLY A 100 -10.37 -5.05 -2.06
CA GLY A 100 -9.24 -4.15 -1.81
C GLY A 100 -9.30 -3.59 -0.40
N LEU A 101 -8.17 -3.07 0.05
CA LEU A 101 -8.07 -2.42 1.35
C LEU A 101 -7.52 -1.02 1.13
N ASP A 102 -8.21 -0.01 1.64
CA ASP A 102 -7.80 1.38 1.46
C ASP A 102 -6.78 1.74 2.54
N VAL A 103 -5.57 2.10 2.11
CA VAL A 103 -4.48 2.50 3.00
C VAL A 103 -4.00 3.88 2.62
N ASN A 104 -3.75 4.72 3.63
CA ASN A 104 -3.19 6.05 3.44
C ASN A 104 -1.84 6.12 4.14
N VAL A 105 -0.76 6.17 3.34
CA VAL A 105 0.62 6.18 3.86
C VAL A 105 1.05 7.58 4.28
N ARG A 106 2.03 7.66 5.17
CA ARG A 106 2.86 8.84 5.41
C ARG A 106 4.27 8.54 4.93
N PHE A 107 4.96 9.54 4.41
CA PHE A 107 6.28 9.33 3.78
C PHE A 107 7.46 9.32 4.76
N THR A 108 7.17 9.29 6.07
CA THR A 108 8.14 9.51 7.14
C THR A 108 8.81 8.24 7.67
N ALA A 109 8.15 7.09 7.62
CA ALA A 109 8.70 5.80 8.06
C ALA A 109 8.02 4.64 7.35
N VAL A 110 8.64 3.44 7.38
CA VAL A 110 8.14 2.25 6.64
C VAL A 110 6.82 1.69 7.16
N ASP A 111 6.45 2.00 8.40
CA ASP A 111 5.20 1.60 9.06
C ASP A 111 4.30 2.81 9.34
N ALA A 112 4.53 3.94 8.68
CA ALA A 112 3.76 5.15 8.90
C ALA A 112 2.50 5.16 8.03
N PHE A 113 1.35 4.87 8.63
CA PHE A 113 0.03 4.97 8.00
C PHE A 113 -0.85 5.93 8.79
N GLU A 114 -1.86 6.49 8.12
CA GLU A 114 -2.99 7.09 8.82
C GLU A 114 -3.83 6.00 9.48
N PHE A 115 -4.25 6.24 10.72
CA PHE A 115 -5.10 5.30 11.42
C PHE A 115 -6.44 5.15 10.68
N SER A 116 -6.76 3.91 10.32
CA SER A 116 -8.02 3.53 9.69
C SER A 116 -8.46 2.20 10.28
N GLU A 117 -9.77 1.99 10.36
CA GLU A 117 -10.36 0.72 10.79
C GLU A 117 -9.87 -0.44 9.93
N ASP A 118 -9.61 -0.18 8.65
CA ASP A 118 -9.11 -1.17 7.69
C ASP A 118 -7.72 -1.74 8.10
N LEU A 119 -6.94 -1.02 8.90
CA LEU A 119 -5.64 -1.49 9.39
C LEU A 119 -5.75 -2.47 10.56
N LEU A 120 -6.89 -2.51 11.24
CA LEU A 120 -7.10 -3.33 12.44
C LEU A 120 -6.85 -4.82 12.18
N ILE A 121 -7.13 -5.29 10.97
CA ILE A 121 -6.93 -6.70 10.60
C ILE A 121 -5.46 -7.12 10.70
N PHE A 122 -4.51 -6.21 10.43
CA PHE A 122 -3.09 -6.51 10.52
C PHE A 122 -2.67 -6.74 11.97
N ASP A 123 -3.17 -5.92 12.89
CA ASP A 123 -2.90 -6.04 14.32
C ASP A 123 -3.50 -7.33 14.90
N LEU A 124 -4.77 -7.61 14.57
CA LEU A 124 -5.47 -8.82 15.02
C LEU A 124 -4.84 -10.12 14.51
N LEU A 125 -4.19 -10.08 13.34
CA LEU A 125 -3.48 -11.23 12.77
C LEU A 125 -1.98 -11.24 13.09
N ASN A 126 -1.49 -10.27 13.87
CA ASN A 126 -0.07 -10.08 14.18
C ASN A 126 0.82 -10.02 12.92
N VAL A 127 0.35 -9.35 11.88
CA VAL A 127 1.09 -9.13 10.63
C VAL A 127 1.45 -7.66 10.55
N ARG A 128 2.73 -7.33 10.38
CA ARG A 128 3.15 -5.94 10.17
C ARG A 128 2.87 -5.53 8.72
N LEU A 129 2.10 -4.46 8.53
CA LEU A 129 1.98 -3.78 7.25
C LEU A 129 3.12 -2.77 7.10
N LEU A 130 3.79 -2.77 5.94
CA LEU A 130 4.92 -1.89 5.63
C LEU A 130 4.77 -1.30 4.23
N HIS A 131 5.37 -0.15 3.98
CA HIS A 131 5.54 0.45 2.66
C HIS A 131 6.97 0.98 2.46
N GLY A 132 7.38 1.10 1.19
CA GLY A 132 8.69 1.65 0.80
C GLY A 132 8.62 3.08 0.27
N TRP A 133 7.45 3.71 0.32
CA TRP A 133 7.24 5.05 -0.21
C TRP A 133 7.69 6.10 0.81
N LEU A 134 8.98 6.40 0.81
CA LEU A 134 9.62 7.34 1.72
C LEU A 134 10.18 8.54 0.95
N VAL A 135 10.19 9.70 1.61
CA VAL A 135 10.95 10.85 1.10
C VAL A 135 12.44 10.66 1.39
N ASP A 136 13.30 11.00 0.42
CA ASP A 136 14.74 10.97 0.61
C ASP A 136 15.15 12.11 1.56
N PRO A 137 15.76 11.83 2.73
CA PRO A 137 16.21 12.87 3.65
C PRO A 137 17.31 13.78 3.08
N GLN A 138 17.99 13.38 2.00
CA GLN A 138 18.99 14.22 1.34
C GLN A 138 18.34 15.33 0.50
N ASP A 139 17.12 15.12 0.02
CA ASP A 139 16.32 16.12 -0.68
C ASP A 139 15.53 16.96 0.32
N GLN A 140 16.19 17.98 0.86
CA GLN A 140 15.61 18.86 1.89
C GLN A 140 14.39 19.64 1.38
N VAL A 141 14.33 19.96 0.08
CA VAL A 141 13.20 20.69 -0.51
C VAL A 141 11.96 19.81 -0.50
N THR A 142 12.04 18.61 -1.04
CA THR A 142 10.92 17.66 -1.04
C THR A 142 10.58 17.20 0.37
N SER A 143 11.59 16.95 1.22
CA SER A 143 11.36 16.54 2.61
C SER A 143 10.61 17.60 3.41
N THR A 144 10.92 18.89 3.22
CA THR A 144 10.24 19.99 3.91
C THR A 144 8.82 20.18 3.35
N ALA A 145 8.69 20.15 2.02
CA ALA A 145 7.42 20.28 1.32
C ALA A 145 6.40 19.19 1.69
N VAL A 146 6.84 17.93 1.75
CA VAL A 146 6.02 16.78 2.15
C VAL A 146 5.75 16.77 3.66
N GLY A 147 6.77 17.10 4.47
CA GLY A 147 6.67 17.16 5.92
C GLY A 147 6.11 15.88 6.53
N SER A 148 5.09 16.00 7.37
CA SER A 148 4.38 14.88 8.01
C SER A 148 3.06 14.51 7.33
N LEU A 149 2.78 15.03 6.13
CA LEU A 149 1.51 14.84 5.44
C LEU A 149 1.32 13.37 5.01
N SER A 150 0.08 12.89 5.08
CA SER A 150 -0.30 11.63 4.42
C SER A 150 -0.46 11.82 2.91
N TYR A 151 -0.54 10.73 2.16
CA TYR A 151 -0.75 10.80 0.71
C TYR A 151 -1.98 11.64 0.34
N ASN A 152 -3.12 11.41 1.00
CA ASN A 152 -4.34 12.19 0.73
C ASN A 152 -4.16 13.69 1.02
N GLN A 153 -3.57 14.03 2.17
CA GLN A 153 -3.30 15.43 2.54
C GLN A 153 -2.34 16.10 1.55
N LEU A 154 -1.34 15.37 1.06
CA LEU A 154 -0.39 15.88 0.09
C LEU A 154 -1.05 16.12 -1.28
N VAL A 155 -1.94 15.22 -1.71
CA VAL A 155 -2.71 15.40 -2.95
C VAL A 155 -3.61 16.63 -2.87
N GLU A 156 -4.33 16.81 -1.76
CA GLU A 156 -5.16 18.00 -1.52
C GLU A 156 -4.32 19.29 -1.62
N LYS A 157 -3.18 19.33 -0.93
CA LYS A 157 -2.26 20.46 -0.96
C LYS A 157 -1.74 20.78 -2.36
N VAL A 158 -1.42 19.75 -3.15
CA VAL A 158 -1.00 19.94 -4.56
C VAL A 158 -2.14 20.52 -5.41
N ILE A 159 -3.38 20.11 -5.18
CA ILE A 159 -4.55 20.65 -5.89
C ILE A 159 -4.75 22.12 -5.54
N GLU A 160 -4.71 22.47 -4.25
CA GLU A 160 -4.86 23.86 -3.78
C GLU A 160 -3.81 24.79 -4.41
N LEU A 161 -2.55 24.37 -4.42
CA LEU A 161 -1.46 25.14 -5.03
C LEU A 161 -1.64 25.33 -6.53
N ASN A 162 -2.07 24.29 -7.25
CA ASN A 162 -2.34 24.40 -8.69
C ASN A 162 -3.50 25.36 -8.97
N SER A 163 -4.55 25.35 -8.13
CA SER A 163 -5.67 26.29 -8.24
C SER A 163 -5.25 27.73 -7.97
N LEU A 164 -4.40 27.98 -6.98
CA LEU A 164 -3.85 29.31 -6.69
C LEU A 164 -2.95 29.83 -7.81
N ALA A 165 -2.09 28.97 -8.36
CA ALA A 165 -1.23 29.31 -9.49
C ALA A 165 -2.03 29.63 -10.78
N ALA A 166 -3.19 28.99 -10.97
CA ALA A 166 -4.09 29.29 -12.07
C ALA A 166 -4.89 30.59 -11.87
N ALA A 167 -5.07 31.04 -10.61
CA ALA A 167 -5.84 32.22 -10.25
C ALA A 167 -5.02 33.53 -10.25
N SER A 168 -3.68 33.48 -10.26
CA SER A 168 -2.84 34.68 -10.36
C SER A 168 -2.91 35.28 -11.78
N PRO A 169 -3.41 36.51 -11.98
CA PRO A 169 -3.51 37.12 -13.29
C PRO A 169 -2.13 37.54 -13.83
N SER A 170 -1.86 37.26 -15.10
CA SER A 170 -0.74 37.83 -15.85
C SER A 170 -0.67 39.35 -15.67
N PRO A 171 0.53 39.97 -15.62
CA PRO A 171 0.66 41.41 -15.46
C PRO A 171 0.16 42.11 -16.72
N VAL A 172 -1.12 42.49 -16.74
CA VAL A 172 -1.66 43.41 -17.73
C VAL A 172 -1.05 44.78 -17.46
N GLY A 173 -0.45 45.34 -18.52
CA GLY A 173 0.45 46.47 -18.48
C GLY A 173 -0.06 47.71 -17.75
N ARG A 174 0.89 48.43 -17.16
CA ARG A 174 0.75 49.79 -16.64
C ARG A 174 0.04 50.71 -17.63
N ARG A 175 -1.07 51.32 -17.20
CA ARG A 175 -1.39 52.73 -17.42
C ARG A 175 -2.28 53.21 -16.28
N GLY A 176 -1.82 54.27 -15.61
CA GLY A 176 -2.33 54.68 -14.29
C GLY A 176 -3.61 55.52 -14.32
N SER A 177 -4.22 55.66 -13.14
CA SER A 177 -4.42 56.94 -12.47
C SER A 177 -4.91 56.71 -11.01
N GLU A 178 -4.20 57.38 -10.09
CA GLU A 178 -4.60 57.99 -8.81
C GLU A 178 -5.51 57.32 -7.74
N ALA A 179 -4.94 57.32 -6.51
CA ALA A 179 -5.53 57.53 -5.17
C ALA A 179 -6.38 56.37 -4.57
N ILE A 180 -6.35 56.01 -3.27
CA ILE A 180 -6.11 56.73 -2.00
C ILE A 180 -5.45 55.77 -0.98
N ALA A 181 -4.62 56.32 -0.10
CA ALA A 181 -3.96 55.63 1.01
C ALA A 181 -4.92 55.23 2.15
N ALA A 182 -4.79 54.00 2.65
CA ALA A 182 -5.06 53.62 4.04
C ALA A 182 -4.42 52.26 4.37
N ALA A 183 -3.62 52.20 5.43
CA ALA A 183 -3.16 50.99 6.12
C ALA A 183 -2.93 51.33 7.60
N PRO A 184 -2.78 50.36 8.54
CA PRO A 184 -3.64 49.20 8.85
C PRO A 184 -3.93 49.15 10.39
N PRO A 185 -4.40 48.05 11.02
CA PRO A 185 -3.47 46.95 11.37
C PRO A 185 -4.04 45.52 11.37
N SER A 186 -3.09 44.57 11.43
CA SER A 186 -3.14 43.22 12.03
C SER A 186 -3.86 42.07 11.31
N ALA A 187 -3.12 41.43 10.40
CA ALA A 187 -3.10 39.96 10.21
C ALA A 187 -1.79 39.56 9.51
N SER A 188 -0.63 39.72 10.17
CA SER A 188 0.68 39.36 9.62
C SER A 188 1.38 38.36 10.53
N LEU A 189 1.06 37.07 10.36
CA LEU A 189 1.89 35.96 10.86
C LEU A 189 1.65 34.61 10.14
N GLY A 190 0.67 34.49 9.23
CA GLY A 190 0.42 33.26 8.46
C GLY A 190 0.83 33.33 6.97
N ALA A 191 0.51 34.43 6.28
CA ALA A 191 0.61 34.50 4.82
C ALA A 191 2.02 34.34 4.22
N ALA A 192 3.07 34.75 4.95
CA ALA A 192 4.45 34.61 4.46
C ALA A 192 4.96 33.15 4.57
N ALA A 193 4.50 32.41 5.59
CA ALA A 193 4.83 30.99 5.72
C ALA A 193 4.12 30.17 4.64
N ASP A 194 2.88 30.54 4.31
CA ASP A 194 2.09 29.88 3.26
C ASP A 194 2.68 30.09 1.85
N GLU A 195 3.23 31.28 1.55
CA GLU A 195 3.89 31.57 0.27
C GLU A 195 5.23 30.83 0.11
N ASP A 196 6.05 30.77 1.17
CA ASP A 196 7.32 30.02 1.16
C ASP A 196 7.07 28.51 1.04
N GLU A 197 6.07 27.98 1.75
CA GLU A 197 5.70 26.56 1.71
C GLU A 197 5.12 26.16 0.34
N ALA A 198 4.34 27.04 -0.28
CA ALA A 198 3.84 26.89 -1.65
C ALA A 198 4.98 26.82 -2.67
N ALA A 199 5.97 27.71 -2.55
CA ALA A 199 7.13 27.74 -3.43
C ALA A 199 7.97 26.46 -3.31
N MET A 200 8.21 25.96 -2.09
CA MET A 200 8.94 24.72 -1.82
C MET A 200 8.25 23.50 -2.45
N LEU A 201 6.92 23.40 -2.33
CA LEU A 201 6.16 22.33 -2.95
C LEU A 201 6.18 22.39 -4.48
N GLN A 202 6.11 23.59 -5.04
CA GLN A 202 6.17 23.76 -6.48
C GLN A 202 7.57 23.42 -7.03
N GLU A 203 8.62 23.68 -6.26
CA GLU A 203 9.99 23.24 -6.55
C GLU A 203 10.14 21.72 -6.45
N ALA A 204 9.64 21.09 -5.38
CA ALA A 204 9.63 19.64 -5.22
C ALA A 204 8.86 18.93 -6.37
N LEU A 205 7.75 19.52 -6.83
CA LEU A 205 6.98 19.00 -7.97
C LEU A 205 7.76 19.10 -9.27
N LYS A 206 8.47 20.21 -9.50
CA LYS A 206 9.37 20.38 -10.67
C LYS A 206 10.49 19.35 -10.64
N LEU A 207 11.15 19.15 -9.50
CA LEU A 207 12.20 18.15 -9.32
C LEU A 207 11.67 16.75 -9.63
N SER A 208 10.49 16.40 -9.13
CA SER A 208 9.81 15.12 -9.40
C SER A 208 9.45 14.91 -10.87
N CYS A 209 9.13 15.99 -11.59
CA CYS A 209 8.83 15.95 -13.03
C CYS A 209 10.10 15.87 -13.88
N GLU A 210 11.18 16.52 -13.46
CA GLU A 210 12.49 16.51 -14.11
C GLU A 210 13.22 15.17 -13.95
N LEU A 211 13.14 14.53 -12.78
CA LEU A 211 13.61 13.16 -12.58
C LEU A 211 12.89 12.17 -13.52
N ARG A 212 11.58 12.33 -13.70
CA ARG A 212 10.80 11.52 -14.66
C ARG A 212 11.21 11.72 -16.11
N ARG A 213 11.71 12.90 -16.48
CA ARG A 213 12.18 13.21 -17.85
C ARG A 213 13.62 12.76 -18.11
N SER A 214 14.40 12.56 -17.05
CA SER A 214 15.83 12.21 -17.13
C SER A 214 16.10 10.71 -16.95
N ASP A 215 15.11 9.92 -16.49
CA ASP A 215 15.21 8.45 -16.48
C ASP A 215 14.74 7.84 -17.82
N PRO A 216 15.63 7.30 -18.66
CA PRO A 216 15.24 6.60 -19.89
C PRO A 216 14.46 5.30 -19.63
N ARG A 217 14.26 4.92 -18.36
CA ARG A 217 13.44 3.77 -17.91
C ARG A 217 12.03 4.16 -17.48
N GLY A 218 11.61 5.41 -17.71
CA GLY A 218 10.24 5.88 -17.46
C GLY A 218 9.16 5.33 -18.41
N ALA A 219 9.51 4.45 -19.36
CA ALA A 219 8.54 3.64 -20.07
C ALA A 219 8.24 2.40 -19.22
N ASP A 220 6.97 2.25 -18.79
CA ASP A 220 6.36 1.10 -18.10
C ASP A 220 7.32 0.03 -17.55
N PRO A 221 7.39 -0.19 -16.22
CA PRO A 221 8.19 -1.29 -15.65
C PRO A 221 7.68 -2.68 -16.05
N PHE A 222 6.53 -2.75 -16.73
CA PHE A 222 6.01 -3.94 -17.39
C PHE A 222 5.75 -3.64 -18.88
N PRO A 223 6.74 -3.84 -19.77
CA PRO A 223 6.44 -3.94 -21.18
C PRO A 223 5.41 -5.06 -21.38
N SER A 224 4.35 -4.78 -22.12
CA SER A 224 3.24 -5.70 -22.45
C SER A 224 3.66 -6.92 -23.30
N SER A 225 4.95 -7.16 -23.45
CA SER A 225 5.55 -8.32 -24.09
C SER A 225 6.01 -9.34 -23.05
N ARG A 226 5.26 -10.44 -22.93
CA ARG A 226 5.64 -11.64 -22.16
C ARG A 226 7.07 -12.09 -22.54
N PRO A 227 7.94 -12.44 -21.57
CA PRO A 227 9.14 -13.18 -21.87
C PRO A 227 8.75 -14.56 -22.44
N VAL A 228 9.27 -14.90 -23.62
CA VAL A 228 9.22 -16.27 -24.13
C VAL A 228 10.06 -17.15 -23.20
N PRO A 229 9.54 -18.25 -22.65
CA PRO A 229 10.32 -19.13 -21.79
C PRO A 229 11.50 -19.71 -22.58
N PRO A 230 12.69 -19.87 -21.98
CA PRO A 230 13.80 -20.55 -22.63
C PRO A 230 13.35 -21.97 -22.99
N THR A 231 13.50 -22.34 -24.27
CA THR A 231 13.26 -23.71 -24.73
C THR A 231 14.23 -24.64 -24.02
N SER A 232 13.68 -25.57 -23.23
CA SER A 232 14.45 -26.65 -22.61
C SER A 232 15.24 -27.41 -23.68
N PRO A 233 16.54 -27.70 -23.47
CA PRO A 233 17.28 -28.57 -24.38
C PRO A 233 16.63 -29.96 -24.42
N PRO A 234 16.67 -30.66 -25.56
CA PRO A 234 16.10 -32.01 -25.67
C PRO A 234 16.78 -32.97 -24.69
N PRO A 235 16.05 -33.97 -24.15
CA PRO A 235 16.61 -34.93 -23.22
C PRO A 235 17.75 -35.72 -23.86
N SER A 236 18.82 -35.93 -23.09
CA SER A 236 19.97 -36.73 -23.52
C SER A 236 19.56 -38.18 -23.82
N PRO A 237 20.15 -38.82 -24.85
CA PRO A 237 19.84 -40.21 -25.17
C PRO A 237 20.24 -41.15 -24.03
N PRO A 238 19.52 -42.28 -23.84
CA PRO A 238 19.81 -43.24 -22.79
C PRO A 238 21.20 -43.86 -22.97
N PRO A 239 21.89 -44.23 -21.86
CA PRO A 239 23.22 -44.82 -21.92
C PRO A 239 23.18 -46.20 -22.59
N SER A 240 24.18 -46.45 -23.45
CA SER A 240 24.37 -47.72 -24.13
C SER A 240 24.57 -48.87 -23.12
N PRO A 241 24.02 -50.06 -23.40
CA PRO A 241 24.18 -51.21 -22.52
C PRO A 241 25.66 -51.65 -22.45
N PRO A 242 26.09 -52.21 -21.30
CA PRO A 242 27.48 -52.65 -21.13
C PRO A 242 27.83 -53.79 -22.11
N PRO A 243 29.08 -53.85 -22.58
CA PRO A 243 29.53 -54.91 -23.48
C PRO A 243 29.45 -56.27 -22.77
N ARG A 244 29.02 -57.30 -23.53
CA ARG A 244 29.02 -58.70 -23.11
C ARG A 244 30.42 -59.27 -23.03
#